data_AF-A0AAW1SKR8-F1
#
_entry.id   AF-A0AAW1SKR8-F1
#
_cell.length_a   1.000
_cell.length_b   1.000
_cell.length_c   1.000
_cell.angle_alpha   90.00
_cell.angle_beta   90.00
_cell.angle_gamma   90.00
#
_symmetry.space_group_name_H-M   'P 1'
#
loop_
_entity.id
_entity.type
_entity.pdbx_description
1 polymer ?
#
loop_
_entity_poly.entity_id
_entity_poly.type
_entity_poly.pdbx_seq_one_letter_code
_entity_poly.pdbx_strand_id
1 'polypeptide(L)'
;MPLPTLGLLQSFCKQQITDLLPANVCRPRKGTAVSIEEADEGDSYVLRLADGQELVTKAIIYTHVPAITVLPSWAKELHTPADAATVHLVHRRALQEQEQEVDPGWFGGKFMRGFQAQQDPRQRLLAAREAHPHGTINTHTMRALKQAQAAQQIRMWEGWEEQDVVLADHVWLATGSSPDAMACPFLRNVQEQWPTRILGGYPVLQDTSMAWPGLPLLIIGRMGLLSQGPAAGLAGRTSMAGHTPSWCRLVHVRTNPNIIDVGDLPASLERSEIQKYSFVDDDFDVLVLVDLPEPVSKDQVGATDYMCPSSMVTVVPGKCKLSVKHRRLTLHLRKTSDAEWRFLKG
;
A
#
# COMPACT_ATOMS: atom_id res chain seq x y z
N MET A 1 12.26 7.34 -9.28
CA MET A 1 12.19 5.94 -9.79
C MET A 1 10.77 5.69 -10.29
N PRO A 2 10.55 4.93 -11.37
CA PRO A 2 9.22 4.40 -11.65
C PRO A 2 8.80 3.44 -10.53
N LEU A 3 7.54 3.50 -10.12
CA LEU A 3 6.96 2.52 -9.20
C LEU A 3 7.09 1.11 -9.80
N PRO A 4 7.23 0.06 -8.96
CA PRO A 4 7.24 -1.32 -9.45
C PRO A 4 5.97 -1.56 -10.28
N THR A 5 6.12 -2.30 -11.39
CA THR A 5 4.95 -2.67 -12.19
C THR A 5 3.99 -3.50 -11.34
N LEU A 6 2.70 -3.47 -11.68
CA LEU A 6 1.70 -4.29 -11.00
C LEU A 6 2.10 -5.78 -10.95
N GLY A 7 2.70 -6.29 -12.03
CA GLY A 7 3.20 -7.67 -12.08
C GLY A 7 4.35 -7.96 -11.12
N LEU A 8 5.26 -7.00 -10.92
CA LEU A 8 6.35 -7.14 -9.94
C LEU A 8 5.80 -7.11 -8.51
N LEU A 9 4.89 -6.18 -8.21
CA LEU A 9 4.24 -6.11 -6.91
C LEU A 9 3.45 -7.39 -6.60
N GLN A 10 2.70 -7.91 -7.58
CA GLN A 10 1.96 -9.17 -7.42
C GLN A 10 2.88 -10.35 -7.15
N SER A 11 4.00 -10.45 -7.87
CA SER A 11 5.00 -11.50 -7.66
C SER A 11 5.60 -11.43 -6.25
N PHE A 12 5.95 -10.23 -5.81
CA PHE A 12 6.44 -9.99 -4.45
C PHE A 12 5.41 -10.39 -3.39
N CYS A 13 4.16 -9.94 -3.52
CA CYS A 13 3.10 -10.30 -2.57
C CYS A 13 2.87 -11.82 -2.53
N LYS A 14 2.94 -12.50 -3.67
CA LYS A 14 2.83 -13.96 -3.71
C LYS A 14 3.94 -14.61 -2.90
N GLN A 15 5.20 -14.26 -3.17
CA GLN A 15 6.37 -14.85 -2.52
C GLN A 15 6.42 -14.55 -1.01
N GLN A 16 6.16 -13.32 -0.61
CA GLN A 16 6.35 -12.85 0.77
C GLN A 16 5.11 -12.97 1.65
N ILE A 17 3.95 -13.26 1.07
CA ILE A 17 2.68 -13.38 1.81
C ILE A 17 2.05 -14.73 1.51
N THR A 18 1.69 -15.00 0.25
CA THR A 18 0.92 -16.21 -0.07
C THR A 18 1.72 -17.49 0.14
N ASP A 19 2.99 -17.52 -0.23
CA ASP A 19 3.81 -18.75 -0.14
C ASP A 19 4.25 -19.06 1.30
N LEU A 20 4.22 -18.06 2.19
CA LEU A 20 4.56 -18.21 3.61
C LEU A 20 3.35 -18.51 4.49
N LEU A 21 2.13 -18.34 3.97
CA LEU A 21 0.90 -18.60 4.71
C LEU A 21 0.63 -20.12 4.78
N PRO A 22 0.03 -20.61 5.88
CA PRO A 22 -0.42 -22.00 5.97
C PRO A 22 -1.38 -22.37 4.82
N ALA A 23 -1.30 -23.61 4.32
CA ALA A 23 -2.10 -24.05 3.16
C ALA A 23 -3.62 -23.89 3.33
N ASN A 24 -4.12 -23.93 4.58
CA ASN A 24 -5.52 -23.68 4.93
C ASN A 24 -5.92 -22.20 4.85
N VAL A 25 -4.95 -21.27 4.90
CA VAL A 25 -5.15 -19.83 4.66
C VAL A 25 -4.96 -19.49 3.18
N CYS A 26 -4.07 -20.20 2.48
CA CYS A 26 -3.77 -19.98 1.06
C CYS A 26 -4.82 -20.50 0.08
N ARG A 27 -5.89 -21.13 0.56
CA ARG A 27 -7.05 -21.48 -0.26
C ARG A 27 -8.11 -20.39 -0.07
N PRO A 28 -8.05 -19.28 -0.82
CA PRO A 28 -9.08 -18.26 -0.76
C PRO A 28 -10.41 -18.94 -1.09
N ARG A 29 -11.32 -18.94 -0.13
CA ARG A 29 -12.71 -19.32 -0.40
C ARG A 29 -13.35 -18.15 -1.11
N LYS A 30 -13.92 -18.42 -2.28
CA LYS A 30 -14.75 -17.43 -2.97
C LYS A 30 -16.14 -17.51 -2.38
N GLY A 31 -16.57 -16.45 -1.74
CA GLY A 31 -17.90 -16.32 -1.17
C GLY A 31 -18.10 -14.89 -0.69
N THR A 32 -19.31 -14.38 -0.85
CA THR A 32 -19.69 -13.08 -0.31
C THR A 32 -20.28 -13.31 1.06
N ALA A 33 -19.66 -12.76 2.11
CA ALA A 33 -20.27 -12.73 3.43
C ALA A 33 -21.61 -11.98 3.36
N VAL A 34 -22.65 -12.52 3.97
CA VAL A 34 -24.01 -11.95 3.95
C VAL A 34 -24.46 -11.56 5.35
N SER A 35 -24.25 -12.42 6.33
CA SER A 35 -24.62 -12.15 7.72
C SER A 35 -23.63 -12.77 8.69
N ILE A 36 -23.66 -12.28 9.92
CA ILE A 36 -22.96 -12.85 11.06
C ILE A 36 -23.92 -12.92 12.24
N GLU A 37 -23.89 -14.03 12.96
CA GLU A 37 -24.72 -14.31 14.14
C GLU A 37 -23.82 -14.88 15.25
N GLU A 38 -24.20 -14.70 16.52
CA GLU A 38 -23.57 -15.41 17.64
C GLU A 38 -23.88 -16.91 17.53
N ALA A 39 -22.90 -17.77 17.82
CA ALA A 39 -23.11 -19.22 17.86
C ALA A 39 -23.75 -19.63 19.19
N ASP A 40 -24.52 -20.74 19.19
CA ASP A 40 -25.20 -21.26 20.39
C ASP A 40 -24.24 -21.66 21.54
N GLU A 41 -22.98 -21.97 21.22
CA GLU A 41 -21.97 -22.40 22.20
C GLU A 41 -20.68 -21.56 22.15
N GLY A 42 -20.49 -20.74 23.19
CA GLY A 42 -19.22 -20.04 23.52
C GLY A 42 -18.97 -18.73 22.77
N ASP A 43 -17.74 -18.22 22.86
CA ASP A 43 -17.30 -16.95 22.23
C ASP A 43 -17.04 -17.11 20.72
N SER A 44 -17.99 -17.69 19.98
CA SER A 44 -17.89 -17.94 18.54
C SER A 44 -19.05 -17.32 17.77
N TYR A 45 -18.83 -17.12 16.47
CA TYR A 45 -19.74 -16.47 15.55
C TYR A 45 -19.89 -17.35 14.31
N VAL A 46 -21.11 -17.39 13.78
CA VAL A 46 -21.44 -18.05 12.51
C VAL A 46 -21.49 -16.99 11.43
N LEU A 47 -20.53 -17.03 10.51
CA LEU A 47 -20.50 -16.21 9.30
C LEU A 47 -21.20 -16.98 8.18
N ARG A 48 -22.30 -16.42 7.66
CA ARG A 48 -23.03 -17.01 6.52
C ARG A 48 -22.59 -16.37 5.20
N LEU A 49 -22.36 -17.22 4.21
CA LEU A 49 -21.96 -16.84 2.87
C LEU A 49 -23.15 -16.89 1.90
N ALA A 50 -23.07 -16.15 0.79
CA ALA A 50 -24.13 -16.06 -0.21
C ALA A 50 -24.42 -17.39 -0.93
N ASP A 51 -23.49 -18.34 -0.89
CA ASP A 51 -23.67 -19.70 -1.43
C ASP A 51 -24.32 -20.67 -0.42
N GLY A 52 -24.74 -20.16 0.75
CA GLY A 52 -25.37 -20.94 1.82
C GLY A 52 -24.39 -21.63 2.75
N GLN A 53 -23.07 -21.48 2.55
CA GLN A 53 -22.09 -22.03 3.48
C GLN A 53 -22.04 -21.23 4.78
N GLU A 54 -21.70 -21.93 5.87
CA GLU A 54 -21.48 -21.35 7.18
C GLU A 54 -20.05 -21.58 7.65
N LEU A 55 -19.45 -20.56 8.27
CA LEU A 55 -18.13 -20.61 8.87
C LEU A 55 -18.23 -20.22 10.34
N VAL A 56 -17.76 -21.09 11.22
CA VAL A 56 -17.65 -20.77 12.65
C VAL A 56 -16.28 -20.15 12.92
N THR A 57 -16.26 -18.98 13.54
CA THR A 57 -15.03 -18.25 13.86
C THR A 57 -15.14 -17.49 15.17
N LYS A 58 -14.00 -17.20 15.82
CA LYS A 58 -13.95 -16.34 17.01
C LYS A 58 -13.79 -14.86 16.68
N ALA A 59 -13.33 -14.57 15.47
CA ALA A 59 -13.07 -13.21 15.02
C ALA A 59 -13.08 -13.12 13.49
N ILE A 60 -13.30 -11.91 12.99
CA ILE A 60 -13.33 -11.61 11.56
C ILE A 60 -12.42 -10.41 11.31
N ILE A 61 -11.65 -10.48 10.22
CA ILE A 61 -10.92 -9.33 9.68
C ILE A 61 -11.59 -8.96 8.36
N TYR A 62 -12.05 -7.72 8.27
CA TYR A 62 -12.73 -7.19 7.10
C TYR A 62 -11.92 -6.05 6.50
N THR A 63 -11.50 -6.23 5.25
CA THR A 63 -10.62 -5.32 4.51
C THR A 63 -11.31 -4.68 3.31
N HIS A 64 -12.52 -5.12 2.98
CA HIS A 64 -13.24 -4.64 1.81
C HIS A 64 -13.70 -3.19 2.02
N VAL A 65 -13.63 -2.38 0.95
CA VAL A 65 -14.03 -0.97 0.99
C VAL A 65 -15.30 -0.82 0.17
N PRO A 66 -16.48 -0.94 0.80
CA PRO A 66 -17.71 -0.61 0.12
C PRO A 66 -17.73 0.89 -0.19
N ALA A 67 -18.07 1.21 -1.43
CA ALA A 67 -18.08 2.57 -1.92
C ALA A 67 -19.15 2.72 -3.00
N ILE A 68 -19.68 3.93 -3.11
CA ILE A 68 -20.64 4.32 -4.14
C ILE A 68 -19.87 5.14 -5.17
N THR A 69 -20.03 4.79 -6.45
CA THR A 69 -19.49 5.59 -7.55
C THR A 69 -20.10 6.99 -7.52
N VAL A 70 -19.27 8.02 -7.56
CA VAL A 70 -19.75 9.41 -7.56
C VAL A 70 -20.12 9.76 -9.00
N LEU A 71 -21.38 9.59 -9.38
CA LEU A 71 -21.85 9.97 -10.71
C LEU A 71 -22.45 11.38 -10.68
N PRO A 72 -22.15 12.24 -11.67
CA PRO A 72 -22.94 13.44 -11.92
C PRO A 72 -24.41 13.07 -12.14
N SER A 73 -25.34 13.93 -11.73
CA SER A 73 -26.78 13.67 -11.83
C SER A 73 -27.28 13.42 -13.26
N TRP A 74 -26.58 13.95 -14.26
CA TRP A 74 -26.88 13.74 -15.67
C TRP A 74 -26.42 12.38 -16.20
N ALA A 75 -25.47 11.73 -15.52
CA ALA A 75 -24.91 10.46 -15.94
C ALA A 75 -25.76 9.31 -15.40
N LYS A 76 -26.38 8.55 -16.31
CA LYS A 76 -27.25 7.42 -15.96
C LYS A 76 -26.61 6.06 -16.26
N GLU A 77 -25.66 6.01 -17.19
CA GLU A 77 -25.06 4.77 -17.67
C GLU A 77 -23.53 4.91 -17.78
N LEU A 78 -22.83 3.83 -17.46
CA LEU A 78 -21.38 3.71 -17.58
C LEU A 78 -21.08 2.68 -18.68
N HIS A 79 -20.24 3.06 -19.64
CA HIS A 79 -19.80 2.17 -20.71
C HIS A 79 -18.35 1.74 -20.51
N THR A 80 -18.03 0.54 -20.99
CA THR A 80 -16.65 0.03 -21.01
C THR A 80 -15.79 0.79 -22.03
N PRO A 81 -14.45 0.81 -21.87
CA PRO A 81 -13.57 1.49 -22.80
C PRO A 81 -13.70 0.94 -24.22
N ALA A 82 -13.85 1.83 -25.19
CA ALA A 82 -13.67 1.57 -26.60
C ALA A 82 -12.43 2.33 -27.10
N ASP A 83 -11.89 1.95 -28.25
CA ASP A 83 -10.80 2.69 -28.89
C ASP A 83 -11.28 4.10 -29.26
N ALA A 84 -10.52 5.13 -28.89
CA ALA A 84 -10.85 6.53 -29.17
C ALA A 84 -9.82 7.17 -30.08
N ALA A 85 -10.29 7.80 -31.17
CA ALA A 85 -9.44 8.53 -32.11
C ALA A 85 -9.00 9.91 -31.56
N THR A 86 -9.75 10.50 -30.64
CA THR A 86 -9.44 11.80 -30.01
C THR A 86 -9.95 11.80 -28.57
N VAL A 87 -9.14 12.29 -27.64
CA VAL A 87 -9.48 12.32 -26.22
C VAL A 87 -9.63 13.77 -25.74
N HIS A 88 -10.76 14.06 -25.09
CA HIS A 88 -10.99 15.30 -24.35
C HIS A 88 -10.93 14.99 -22.86
N LEU A 89 -9.93 15.57 -22.17
CA LEU A 89 -9.84 15.49 -20.72
C LEU A 89 -10.40 16.75 -20.10
N VAL A 90 -11.53 16.60 -19.43
CA VAL A 90 -12.25 17.71 -18.79
C VAL A 90 -12.07 17.63 -17.28
N HIS A 91 -11.60 18.70 -16.66
CA HIS A 91 -11.35 18.75 -15.23
C HIS A 91 -11.79 20.09 -14.62
N ARG A 92 -12.33 20.03 -13.39
CA ARG A 92 -12.90 21.20 -12.71
C ARG A 92 -11.88 22.15 -12.09
N ARG A 93 -10.65 21.68 -11.85
CA ARG A 93 -9.57 22.42 -11.19
C ARG A 93 -8.25 22.05 -11.84
N ALA A 94 -7.25 22.92 -11.77
CA ALA A 94 -5.87 22.61 -12.16
C ALA A 94 -5.43 21.26 -11.57
N LEU A 95 -4.86 20.41 -12.43
CA LEU A 95 -4.28 19.15 -11.99
C LEU A 95 -3.04 19.43 -11.13
N GLN A 96 -2.98 18.83 -9.94
CA GLN A 96 -1.89 19.03 -9.00
C GLN A 96 -0.92 17.86 -9.07
N GLU A 97 0.36 18.15 -9.35
CA GLU A 97 1.39 17.12 -9.38
C GLU A 97 1.79 16.73 -7.95
N GLN A 98 1.50 15.49 -7.56
CA GLN A 98 1.79 14.98 -6.23
C GLN A 98 1.97 13.45 -6.26
N GLU A 99 3.07 12.97 -5.68
CA GLU A 99 3.41 11.54 -5.65
C GLU A 99 2.62 10.74 -4.62
N GLN A 100 2.22 11.38 -3.52
CA GLN A 100 1.57 10.72 -2.39
C GLN A 100 0.19 11.33 -2.16
N GLU A 101 -0.83 10.51 -1.96
CA GLU A 101 -2.19 10.98 -1.71
C GLU A 101 -2.37 11.69 -0.35
N VAL A 102 -1.43 11.53 0.58
CA VAL A 102 -1.39 12.19 1.89
C VAL A 102 0.04 12.52 2.28
N ASP A 103 0.23 13.51 3.17
CA ASP A 103 1.56 13.82 3.70
C ASP A 103 2.18 12.61 4.43
N PRO A 104 3.48 12.32 4.26
CA PRO A 104 4.19 11.24 4.93
C PRO A 104 3.99 11.19 6.47
N GLY A 105 3.77 12.34 7.09
CA GLY A 105 3.55 12.48 8.53
C GLY A 105 2.29 11.77 9.04
N TRP A 106 1.37 11.38 8.15
CA TRP A 106 0.19 10.55 8.45
C TRP A 106 0.49 9.07 8.57
N PHE A 107 1.62 8.58 8.04
CA PHE A 107 2.06 7.18 8.22
C PHE A 107 2.76 6.95 9.57
N GLY A 108 3.03 8.00 10.33
CA GLY A 108 3.77 7.94 11.60
C GLY A 108 3.18 8.84 12.69
N GLY A 109 3.87 8.91 13.83
CA GLY A 109 3.38 9.60 15.02
C GLY A 109 3.31 11.14 14.93
N LYS A 110 3.73 11.75 13.83
CA LYS A 110 3.76 13.22 13.67
C LYS A 110 2.34 13.80 13.67
N PHE A 111 1.49 13.33 12.76
CA PHE A 111 0.09 13.79 12.69
C PHE A 111 -0.87 12.84 13.41
N MET A 112 -0.50 11.55 13.52
CA MET A 112 -1.35 10.56 14.18
C MET A 112 -1.58 10.83 15.67
N ARG A 113 -0.63 11.42 16.40
CA ARG A 113 -0.83 11.76 17.83
C ARG A 113 -1.98 12.77 18.02
N GLY A 114 -1.99 13.84 17.22
CA GLY A 114 -3.06 14.84 17.27
C GLY A 114 -4.40 14.25 16.82
N PHE A 115 -4.38 13.44 15.76
CA PHE A 115 -5.57 12.77 15.25
C PHE A 115 -6.20 11.79 16.25
N GLN A 116 -5.37 10.94 16.88
CA GLN A 116 -5.83 9.95 17.86
C GLN A 116 -6.32 10.61 19.16
N ALA A 117 -5.75 11.75 19.54
CA ALA A 117 -6.18 12.52 20.71
C ALA A 117 -7.59 13.14 20.56
N GLN A 118 -8.07 13.32 19.32
CA GLN A 118 -9.44 13.81 19.09
C GLN A 118 -10.45 12.75 19.53
N GLN A 119 -11.33 13.08 20.47
CA GLN A 119 -12.40 12.17 20.91
C GLN A 119 -13.63 12.22 20.00
N ASP A 120 -13.94 13.38 19.40
CA ASP A 120 -15.07 13.52 18.48
C ASP A 120 -14.74 12.94 17.09
N PRO A 121 -15.43 11.88 16.63
CA PRO A 121 -15.18 11.30 15.32
C PRO A 121 -15.46 12.27 14.16
N ARG A 122 -16.26 13.34 14.35
CA ARG A 122 -16.45 14.38 13.32
C ARG A 122 -15.18 15.15 13.05
N GLN A 123 -14.42 15.49 14.09
CA GLN A 123 -13.14 16.19 13.95
C GLN A 123 -12.13 15.32 13.21
N ARG A 124 -12.11 14.01 13.52
CA ARG A 124 -11.28 13.04 12.79
C ARG A 124 -11.65 12.97 11.31
N LEU A 125 -12.94 12.94 11.00
CA LEU A 125 -13.41 12.96 9.61
C LEU A 125 -12.99 14.23 8.86
N LEU A 126 -13.09 15.40 9.51
CA LEU A 126 -12.65 16.68 8.93
C LEU A 126 -11.14 16.69 8.67
N ALA A 127 -10.35 16.34 9.69
CA ALA A 127 -8.89 16.25 9.56
C ALA A 127 -8.46 15.27 8.44
N ALA A 128 -9.19 14.17 8.28
CA ALA A 128 -8.90 13.23 7.20
C ALA A 128 -9.29 13.75 5.82
N ARG A 129 -10.37 14.49 5.69
CA ARG A 129 -10.72 15.15 4.42
C ARG A 129 -9.71 16.22 4.04
N GLU A 130 -9.25 17.00 5.02
CA GLU A 130 -8.21 18.03 4.81
C GLU A 130 -6.86 17.43 4.41
N ALA A 131 -6.55 16.23 4.90
CA ALA A 131 -5.30 15.53 4.57
C ALA A 131 -5.22 15.02 3.12
N HIS A 132 -6.34 14.93 2.41
CA HIS A 132 -6.40 14.45 1.03
C HIS A 132 -6.57 15.63 0.06
N PRO A 133 -5.50 16.06 -0.63
CA PRO A 133 -5.63 17.00 -1.74
C PRO A 133 -6.48 16.36 -2.85
N HIS A 134 -7.42 17.14 -3.38
CA HIS A 134 -8.32 16.68 -4.43
C HIS A 134 -7.69 16.85 -5.81
N GLY A 135 -7.77 15.81 -6.65
CA GLY A 135 -7.38 15.90 -8.06
C GLY A 135 -5.87 15.91 -8.28
N THR A 136 -5.14 15.08 -7.52
CA THR A 136 -3.70 14.89 -7.70
C THR A 136 -3.39 13.89 -8.79
N ILE A 137 -2.20 14.02 -9.36
CA ILE A 137 -1.66 13.13 -10.37
C ILE A 137 -0.15 12.99 -10.12
N ASN A 138 0.40 11.78 -10.28
CA ASN A 138 1.84 11.59 -10.12
C ASN A 138 2.62 12.24 -11.27
N THR A 139 3.91 12.49 -11.05
CA THR A 139 4.84 13.13 -11.99
C THR A 139 4.90 12.41 -13.33
N HIS A 140 4.89 11.08 -13.31
CA HIS A 140 5.01 10.26 -14.51
C HIS A 140 3.79 10.42 -15.41
N THR A 141 2.58 10.30 -14.84
CA THR A 141 1.32 10.48 -15.58
C THR A 141 1.17 11.93 -16.03
N MET A 142 1.53 12.92 -15.21
CA MET A 142 1.54 14.33 -15.63
C MET A 142 2.45 14.57 -16.83
N ARG A 143 3.65 13.99 -16.84
CA ARG A 143 4.57 14.06 -17.97
C ARG A 143 3.98 13.42 -19.23
N ALA A 144 3.37 12.25 -19.09
CA ALA A 144 2.71 11.57 -20.20
C ALA A 144 1.55 12.40 -20.78
N LEU A 145 0.73 13.03 -19.94
CA LEU A 145 -0.33 13.93 -20.39
C LEU A 145 0.23 15.12 -21.18
N LYS A 146 1.28 15.77 -20.68
CA LYS A 146 1.93 16.89 -21.36
C LYS A 146 2.51 16.48 -22.73
N GLN A 147 3.10 15.28 -22.82
CA GLN A 147 3.60 14.73 -24.08
C GLN A 147 2.47 14.43 -25.06
N ALA A 148 1.39 13.79 -24.62
CA ALA A 148 0.23 13.51 -25.44
C ALA A 148 -0.44 14.81 -25.92
N GLN A 149 -0.46 15.85 -25.09
CA GLN A 149 -1.00 17.17 -25.45
C GLN A 149 -0.14 17.84 -26.52
N ALA A 150 1.19 17.81 -26.37
CA ALA A 150 2.12 18.33 -27.37
C ALA A 150 2.03 17.57 -28.71
N ALA A 151 1.74 16.27 -28.67
CA ALA A 151 1.47 15.43 -29.84
C ALA A 151 0.04 15.57 -30.38
N GLN A 152 -0.79 16.45 -29.81
CA GLN A 152 -2.19 16.68 -30.19
C GLN A 152 -3.10 15.43 -30.07
N GLN A 153 -2.71 14.46 -29.25
CA GLN A 153 -3.51 13.25 -29.00
C GLN A 153 -4.62 13.48 -27.97
N ILE A 154 -4.45 14.49 -27.12
CA ILE A 154 -5.39 14.87 -26.06
C ILE A 154 -5.61 16.38 -26.05
N ARG A 155 -6.86 16.80 -25.81
CA ARG A 155 -7.23 18.19 -25.53
C ARG A 155 -7.69 18.30 -24.08
N MET A 156 -7.09 19.22 -23.33
CA MET A 156 -7.38 19.41 -21.90
C MET A 156 -8.22 20.66 -21.70
N TRP A 157 -9.24 20.55 -20.84
CA TRP A 157 -10.20 21.60 -20.52
C TRP A 157 -10.24 21.78 -19.00
N GLU A 158 -9.79 22.94 -18.52
CA GLU A 158 -9.83 23.30 -17.11
C GLU A 158 -10.99 24.24 -16.83
N GLY A 159 -11.67 24.06 -15.69
CA GLY A 159 -12.68 24.99 -15.22
C GLY A 159 -13.93 25.02 -16.10
N TRP A 160 -14.18 23.92 -16.82
CA TRP A 160 -15.28 23.78 -17.78
C TRP A 160 -16.60 24.29 -17.20
N GLU A 161 -17.14 25.35 -17.83
CA GLU A 161 -18.39 26.00 -17.41
C GLU A 161 -19.57 25.41 -18.20
N GLU A 162 -20.79 25.61 -17.68
CA GLU A 162 -22.03 25.01 -18.22
C GLU A 162 -22.34 25.42 -19.69
N GLN A 163 -21.66 26.45 -20.21
CA GLN A 163 -21.85 26.99 -21.56
C GLN A 163 -20.90 26.38 -22.60
N ASP A 164 -19.86 25.68 -22.16
CA ASP A 164 -18.88 25.06 -23.05
C ASP A 164 -19.40 23.71 -23.55
N VAL A 165 -19.44 23.50 -24.86
CA VAL A 165 -19.93 22.25 -25.46
C VAL A 165 -18.78 21.44 -26.04
N VAL A 166 -18.61 20.21 -25.56
CA VAL A 166 -17.71 19.21 -26.14
C VAL A 166 -18.55 18.08 -26.72
N LEU A 167 -18.44 17.87 -28.03
CA LEU A 167 -19.03 16.71 -28.70
C LEU A 167 -18.10 15.52 -28.59
N ALA A 168 -18.62 14.38 -28.14
CA ALA A 168 -17.89 13.13 -28.01
C ALA A 168 -18.81 11.94 -28.24
N ASP A 169 -18.28 10.87 -28.84
CA ASP A 169 -19.01 9.60 -29.03
C ASP A 169 -19.17 8.82 -27.72
N HIS A 170 -18.18 8.98 -26.82
CA HIS A 170 -18.11 8.29 -25.54
C HIS A 170 -17.66 9.23 -24.44
N VAL A 171 -18.17 9.02 -23.23
CA VAL A 171 -17.80 9.78 -22.04
C VAL A 171 -17.34 8.84 -20.93
N TRP A 172 -16.13 9.09 -20.41
CA TRP A 172 -15.59 8.36 -19.26
C TRP A 172 -15.65 9.22 -18.00
N LEU A 173 -16.24 8.66 -16.95
CA LEU A 173 -16.41 9.34 -15.67
C LEU A 173 -15.37 8.84 -14.67
N ALA A 174 -14.23 9.53 -14.62
CA ALA A 174 -13.18 9.34 -13.62
C ALA A 174 -13.45 10.16 -12.34
N THR A 175 -14.70 10.16 -11.87
CA THR A 175 -15.20 11.00 -10.77
C THR A 175 -15.00 10.40 -9.38
N GLY A 176 -14.35 9.24 -9.31
CA GLY A 176 -14.01 8.54 -8.08
C GLY A 176 -15.20 7.88 -7.39
N SER A 177 -14.98 7.49 -6.15
CA SER A 177 -15.99 6.83 -5.31
C SER A 177 -16.00 7.41 -3.90
N SER A 178 -17.18 7.39 -3.27
CA SER A 178 -17.38 7.78 -1.88
C SER A 178 -17.50 6.53 -1.02
N PRO A 179 -16.64 6.33 -0.01
CA PRO A 179 -16.75 5.19 0.87
C PRO A 179 -18.08 5.20 1.62
N ASP A 180 -18.74 4.06 1.71
CA ASP A 180 -20.01 3.91 2.42
C ASP A 180 -20.18 2.49 2.94
N ALA A 181 -20.04 2.31 4.25
CA ALA A 181 -20.26 1.04 4.93
C ALA A 181 -21.65 0.46 4.62
N MET A 182 -22.67 1.30 4.52
CA MET A 182 -24.05 0.87 4.31
C MET A 182 -24.36 0.48 2.85
N ALA A 183 -23.43 0.73 1.93
CA ALA A 183 -23.50 0.18 0.59
C ALA A 183 -23.21 -1.35 0.56
N CYS A 184 -22.62 -1.90 1.63
CA CYS A 184 -22.39 -3.34 1.77
C CYS A 184 -23.56 -4.03 2.49
N PRO A 185 -24.20 -5.04 1.88
CA PRO A 185 -25.25 -5.82 2.55
C PRO A 185 -24.77 -6.45 3.88
N PHE A 186 -23.54 -6.98 3.90
CA PHE A 186 -22.96 -7.57 5.12
C PHE A 186 -22.85 -6.56 6.27
N LEU A 187 -22.28 -5.38 6.01
CA LEU A 187 -22.15 -4.37 7.06
C LEU A 187 -23.48 -3.74 7.47
N ARG A 188 -24.50 -3.75 6.59
CA ARG A 188 -25.87 -3.40 7.01
C ARG A 188 -26.43 -4.43 7.99
N ASN A 189 -26.28 -5.72 7.71
CA ASN A 189 -26.69 -6.77 8.63
C ASN A 189 -25.94 -6.69 9.98
N VAL A 190 -24.64 -6.40 9.96
CA VAL A 190 -23.86 -6.14 11.17
C VAL A 190 -24.41 -4.91 11.91
N GLN A 191 -24.73 -3.82 11.21
CA GLN A 191 -25.27 -2.59 11.79
C GLN A 191 -26.66 -2.78 12.41
N GLU A 192 -27.49 -3.66 11.85
CA GLU A 192 -28.81 -4.00 12.40
C GLU A 192 -28.70 -4.71 13.75
N GLN A 193 -27.72 -5.60 13.91
CA GLN A 193 -27.53 -6.42 15.10
C GLN A 193 -26.63 -5.76 16.16
N TRP A 194 -25.55 -5.11 15.73
CA TRP A 194 -24.61 -4.37 16.58
C TRP A 194 -24.52 -2.91 16.10
N PRO A 195 -25.48 -2.03 16.47
CA PRO A 195 -25.49 -0.68 15.95
C PRO A 195 -24.25 0.11 16.36
N THR A 196 -23.59 0.75 15.40
CA THR A 196 -22.63 1.83 15.65
C THR A 196 -23.02 3.09 14.90
N ARG A 197 -22.38 4.21 15.25
CA ARG A 197 -22.56 5.47 14.54
C ARG A 197 -21.82 5.39 13.20
N ILE A 198 -22.48 5.76 12.11
CA ILE A 198 -21.86 5.94 10.78
C ILE A 198 -21.67 7.43 10.51
N LEU A 199 -20.47 7.85 10.08
CA LEU A 199 -20.16 9.24 9.76
C LEU A 199 -19.42 9.34 8.42
N GLY A 200 -20.01 10.08 7.48
CA GLY A 200 -19.43 10.26 6.15
C GLY A 200 -19.19 8.94 5.43
N GLY A 201 -20.00 7.91 5.72
CA GLY A 201 -19.87 6.56 5.19
C GLY A 201 -18.93 5.63 5.95
N TYR A 202 -18.28 6.09 7.03
CA TYR A 202 -17.38 5.27 7.85
C TYR A 202 -18.01 4.85 9.18
N PRO A 203 -17.81 3.61 9.65
CA PRO A 203 -18.23 3.22 10.98
C PRO A 203 -17.32 3.86 12.04
N VAL A 204 -17.91 4.28 13.16
CA VAL A 204 -17.17 4.61 14.37
C VAL A 204 -16.81 3.30 15.07
N LEU A 205 -15.53 2.97 15.08
CA LEU A 205 -15.00 1.74 15.65
C LEU A 205 -14.63 1.95 17.12
N GLN A 206 -14.51 0.85 17.85
CA GLN A 206 -14.11 0.86 19.24
C GLN A 206 -12.61 1.19 19.38
N ASP A 207 -12.33 2.34 19.99
CA ASP A 207 -10.99 2.82 20.36
C ASP A 207 -9.94 2.65 19.24
N THR A 208 -8.71 2.31 19.62
CA THR A 208 -7.60 1.94 18.73
C THR A 208 -7.65 0.49 18.27
N SER A 209 -8.60 -0.31 18.80
CA SER A 209 -8.70 -1.74 18.48
C SER A 209 -9.15 -2.01 17.05
N MET A 210 -9.78 -1.01 16.41
CA MET A 210 -10.40 -1.12 15.07
C MET A 210 -11.53 -2.15 15.00
N ALA A 211 -12.01 -2.63 16.16
CA ALA A 211 -13.14 -3.54 16.23
C ALA A 211 -14.45 -2.79 16.06
N TRP A 212 -15.41 -3.45 15.42
CA TRP A 212 -16.79 -3.04 15.46
C TRP A 212 -17.31 -3.12 16.91
N PRO A 213 -18.00 -2.10 17.46
CA PRO A 213 -18.44 -2.12 18.85
C PRO A 213 -19.31 -3.35 19.16
N GLY A 214 -18.91 -4.11 20.18
CA GLY A 214 -19.65 -5.31 20.61
C GLY A 214 -19.44 -6.55 19.73
N LEU A 215 -18.57 -6.49 18.73
CA LEU A 215 -18.33 -7.60 17.81
C LEU A 215 -16.83 -7.72 17.50
N PRO A 216 -16.20 -8.92 17.55
CA PRO A 216 -14.79 -9.13 17.20
C PRO A 216 -14.57 -9.11 15.66
N LEU A 217 -15.15 -8.11 15.01
CA LEU A 217 -15.01 -7.77 13.60
C LEU A 217 -14.04 -6.60 13.48
N LEU A 218 -12.81 -6.89 13.09
CA LEU A 218 -11.77 -5.89 12.86
C LEU A 218 -11.92 -5.27 11.47
N ILE A 219 -12.07 -3.96 11.42
CA ILE A 219 -12.17 -3.21 10.18
C ILE A 219 -10.80 -2.61 9.85
N ILE A 220 -10.17 -3.14 8.80
CA ILE A 220 -8.84 -2.72 8.34
C ILE A 220 -8.97 -2.01 6.98
N GLY A 221 -8.04 -1.12 6.69
CA GLY A 221 -8.03 -0.38 5.44
C GLY A 221 -8.88 0.88 5.50
N ARG A 222 -9.34 1.36 4.34
CA ARG A 222 -10.03 2.65 4.21
C ARG A 222 -11.29 2.76 5.09
N MET A 223 -11.98 1.65 5.39
CA MET A 223 -13.14 1.65 6.29
C MET A 223 -12.78 1.99 7.75
N GLY A 224 -11.54 1.79 8.16
CA GLY A 224 -11.04 2.14 9.49
C GLY A 224 -10.49 3.57 9.61
N LEU A 225 -10.73 4.44 8.63
CA LEU A 225 -10.16 5.80 8.55
C LEU A 225 -10.36 6.62 9.83
N LEU A 226 -11.52 6.53 10.50
CA LEU A 226 -11.78 7.28 11.73
C LEU A 226 -10.93 6.83 12.93
N SER A 227 -10.33 5.64 12.88
CA SER A 227 -9.42 5.13 13.92
C SER A 227 -7.95 5.15 13.46
N GLN A 228 -7.71 4.86 12.18
CA GLN A 228 -6.37 4.66 11.62
C GLN A 228 -5.78 5.90 10.94
N GLY A 229 -6.60 6.93 10.71
CA GLY A 229 -6.18 8.16 10.05
C GLY A 229 -6.28 8.11 8.52
N PRO A 230 -5.84 9.19 7.85
CA PRO A 230 -6.06 9.40 6.41
C PRO A 230 -5.28 8.40 5.54
N ALA A 231 -4.18 7.87 6.06
CA ALA A 231 -3.36 6.87 5.38
C ALA A 231 -3.96 5.44 5.39
N ALA A 232 -5.11 5.21 6.04
CA ALA A 232 -5.67 3.88 6.26
C ALA A 232 -5.92 3.07 4.97
N GLY A 233 -6.25 3.74 3.85
CA GLY A 233 -6.43 3.09 2.55
C GLY A 233 -5.13 2.81 1.78
N LEU A 234 -4.01 3.39 2.22
CA LEU A 234 -2.75 3.46 1.46
C LEU A 234 -1.65 2.58 2.05
N ALA A 235 -1.68 2.36 3.36
CA ALA A 235 -0.70 1.53 4.05
C ALA A 235 -1.39 0.42 4.84
N GLY A 236 -1.40 -0.78 4.28
CA GLY A 236 -1.78 -1.98 5.04
C GLY A 236 -0.76 -2.43 6.10
N ARG A 237 0.31 -1.66 6.43
CA ARG A 237 1.44 -2.25 7.21
C ARG A 237 2.15 -1.46 8.30
N THR A 238 2.15 -0.12 8.38
CA THR A 238 3.03 0.55 9.37
C THR A 238 2.38 0.91 10.71
N SER A 239 1.05 0.97 10.82
CA SER A 239 0.37 1.39 12.07
C SER A 239 -0.16 0.23 12.95
N MET A 240 -0.22 -1.01 12.45
CA MET A 240 -0.84 -2.12 13.19
C MET A 240 0.01 -2.70 14.32
N ALA A 241 1.33 -2.47 14.32
CA ALA A 241 2.24 -3.10 15.28
C ALA A 241 2.02 -2.65 16.75
N GLY A 242 1.33 -1.52 16.98
CA GLY A 242 1.12 -0.97 18.33
C GLY A 242 -0.30 -1.15 18.91
N HIS A 243 -1.28 -1.64 18.12
CA HIS A 243 -2.70 -1.57 18.49
C HIS A 243 -3.50 -2.86 18.25
N THR A 244 -2.84 -4.00 18.01
CA THR A 244 -3.53 -5.29 17.89
C THR A 244 -4.17 -5.72 19.22
N PRO A 245 -5.46 -6.10 19.24
CA PRO A 245 -6.10 -6.67 20.42
C PRO A 245 -5.36 -7.92 20.92
N SER A 246 -5.39 -8.18 22.22
CA SER A 246 -4.66 -9.29 22.86
C SER A 246 -5.03 -10.69 22.33
N TRP A 247 -6.22 -10.84 21.75
CA TRP A 247 -6.70 -12.07 21.13
C TRP A 247 -6.23 -12.24 19.67
N CYS A 248 -5.74 -11.18 19.03
CA CYS A 248 -5.05 -11.27 17.74
C CYS A 248 -3.59 -11.72 17.96
N ARG A 249 -3.32 -13.01 17.75
CA ARG A 249 -1.94 -13.44 17.49
C ARG A 249 -1.54 -12.96 16.10
N LEU A 250 -0.70 -11.93 16.04
CA LEU A 250 0.13 -11.68 14.87
C LEU A 250 0.87 -12.99 14.55
N VAL A 251 0.63 -13.55 13.37
CA VAL A 251 1.58 -14.49 12.80
C VAL A 251 2.83 -13.66 12.53
N HIS A 252 3.77 -13.70 13.46
CA HIS A 252 5.11 -13.20 13.22
C HIS A 252 5.67 -14.01 12.06
N VAL A 253 5.55 -13.47 10.85
CA VAL A 253 6.45 -13.84 9.76
C VAL A 253 7.82 -13.42 10.28
N ARG A 254 8.60 -14.39 10.75
CA ARG A 254 9.97 -14.16 11.22
C ARG A 254 10.81 -13.73 10.03
N THR A 255 10.77 -12.47 9.66
CA THR A 255 11.91 -11.85 8.99
C THR A 255 12.90 -11.58 10.11
N ASN A 256 13.94 -12.40 10.20
CA ASN A 256 15.09 -12.06 11.04
C ASN A 256 15.65 -10.75 10.46
N PRO A 257 15.58 -9.61 11.17
CA PRO A 257 15.89 -8.31 10.59
C PRO A 257 17.35 -8.19 10.11
N ASN A 258 18.20 -9.14 10.51
CA ASN A 258 19.61 -9.20 10.15
C ASN A 258 19.93 -10.24 9.07
N ILE A 259 18.93 -10.88 8.43
CA ILE A 259 19.16 -11.85 7.35
C ILE A 259 18.79 -11.18 6.02
N ILE A 260 19.81 -10.91 5.23
CA ILE A 260 19.70 -10.60 3.81
C ILE A 260 19.14 -11.86 3.12
N ASP A 261 17.93 -11.78 2.57
CA ASP A 261 17.34 -12.86 1.79
C ASP A 261 18.09 -12.97 0.45
N VAL A 262 18.74 -14.12 0.25
CA VAL A 262 19.57 -14.50 -0.91
C VAL A 262 19.05 -15.81 -1.50
N GLY A 263 17.74 -16.06 -1.40
CA GLY A 263 17.09 -17.30 -1.86
C GLY A 263 17.18 -17.56 -3.36
N ASP A 264 17.54 -16.56 -4.15
CA ASP A 264 17.84 -16.62 -5.58
C ASP A 264 19.28 -17.05 -5.90
N LEU A 265 20.19 -17.00 -4.92
CA LEU A 265 21.54 -17.54 -5.05
C LEU A 265 21.58 -19.04 -4.73
N PRO A 266 22.37 -19.85 -5.47
CA PRO A 266 22.60 -21.25 -5.16
C PRO A 266 22.91 -21.47 -3.68
N ALA A 267 22.21 -22.39 -3.03
CA ALA A 267 22.41 -22.70 -1.61
C ALA A 267 23.83 -23.17 -1.28
N SER A 268 24.60 -23.60 -2.28
CA SER A 268 26.00 -24.02 -2.18
C SER A 268 27.01 -22.89 -2.16
N LEU A 269 26.60 -21.63 -2.36
CA LEU A 269 27.51 -20.49 -2.28
C LEU A 269 27.85 -20.20 -0.82
N GLU A 270 29.15 -20.14 -0.53
CA GLU A 270 29.66 -19.78 0.78
C GLU A 270 29.32 -18.32 1.09
N ARG A 271 28.76 -18.06 2.28
CA ARG A 271 28.25 -16.75 2.69
C ARG A 271 29.11 -16.19 3.81
N SER A 272 29.54 -14.94 3.67
CA SER A 272 30.27 -14.21 4.72
C SER A 272 29.47 -12.99 5.16
N GLU A 273 29.39 -12.77 6.47
CA GLU A 273 28.73 -11.60 7.04
C GLU A 273 29.55 -10.33 6.76
N ILE A 274 28.85 -9.22 6.50
CA ILE A 274 29.50 -7.92 6.34
C ILE A 274 30.07 -7.51 7.70
N GLN A 275 31.39 -7.47 7.82
CA GLN A 275 32.06 -7.19 9.08
C GLN A 275 32.07 -5.70 9.42
N LYS A 276 32.23 -4.83 8.41
CA LYS A 276 32.28 -3.38 8.63
C LYS A 276 31.87 -2.61 7.38
N TYR A 277 31.18 -1.49 7.58
CA TYR A 277 31.00 -0.47 6.54
C TYR A 277 31.23 0.94 7.10
N SER A 278 31.55 1.87 6.22
CA SER A 278 31.68 3.29 6.56
C SER A 278 31.25 4.17 5.39
N PHE A 279 30.62 5.31 5.69
CA PHE A 279 30.34 6.36 4.72
C PHE A 279 31.59 7.23 4.57
N VAL A 280 32.04 7.46 3.33
CA VAL A 280 33.34 8.11 3.06
C VAL A 280 33.20 9.61 2.81
N ASP A 281 32.04 10.06 2.32
CA ASP A 281 31.71 11.49 2.10
C ASP A 281 30.25 11.75 2.47
N ASP A 282 29.88 13.02 2.66
CA ASP A 282 28.52 13.53 2.98
C ASP A 282 27.48 13.06 1.94
N ASP A 283 27.07 11.81 2.13
CA ASP A 283 25.96 11.09 1.54
C ASP A 283 26.20 10.22 0.30
N PHE A 284 27.36 10.14 -0.38
CA PHE A 284 27.40 9.48 -1.71
C PHE A 284 28.28 8.25 -1.94
N ASP A 285 29.17 7.87 -1.02
CA ASP A 285 29.99 6.67 -1.18
C ASP A 285 29.93 5.79 0.08
N VAL A 286 29.61 4.50 -0.12
CA VAL A 286 29.66 3.48 0.94
C VAL A 286 30.85 2.58 0.69
N LEU A 287 31.69 2.46 1.72
CA LEU A 287 32.79 1.51 1.77
C LEU A 287 32.33 0.28 2.53
N VAL A 288 32.27 -0.87 1.88
CA VAL A 288 32.03 -2.16 2.54
C VAL A 288 33.35 -2.91 2.62
N LEU A 289 33.71 -3.34 3.83
CA LEU A 289 34.92 -4.08 4.13
C LEU A 289 34.55 -5.50 4.56
N VAL A 290 35.14 -6.47 3.88
CA VAL A 290 34.96 -7.89 4.17
C VAL A 290 36.34 -8.53 4.30
N ASP A 291 36.69 -9.06 5.48
CA ASP A 291 37.86 -9.91 5.64
C ASP A 291 37.48 -11.38 5.38
N LEU A 292 38.09 -11.94 4.34
CA LEU A 292 37.87 -13.30 3.87
C LEU A 292 38.79 -14.29 4.62
N PRO A 293 38.33 -15.55 4.78
CA PRO A 293 39.12 -16.58 5.44
C PRO A 293 40.38 -16.95 4.65
N GLU A 294 40.42 -16.73 3.35
CA GLU A 294 41.60 -16.99 2.50
C GLU A 294 41.84 -15.83 1.53
N PRO A 295 43.09 -15.57 1.11
CA PRO A 295 43.37 -14.57 0.08
C PRO A 295 42.71 -14.98 -1.24
N VAL A 296 41.98 -14.06 -1.85
CA VAL A 296 41.37 -14.26 -3.18
C VAL A 296 41.98 -13.30 -4.19
N SER A 297 42.12 -13.73 -5.44
CA SER A 297 42.50 -12.84 -6.53
C SER A 297 41.29 -12.06 -7.04
N LYS A 298 41.53 -10.91 -7.69
CA LYS A 298 40.45 -10.07 -8.22
C LYS A 298 39.55 -10.81 -9.22
N ASP A 299 40.12 -11.74 -9.99
CA ASP A 299 39.40 -12.50 -11.01
C ASP A 299 38.48 -13.59 -10.43
N GLN A 300 38.68 -13.95 -9.15
CA GLN A 300 37.82 -14.88 -8.42
C GLN A 300 36.57 -14.19 -7.84
N VAL A 301 36.51 -12.87 -7.85
CA VAL A 301 35.38 -12.09 -7.36
C VAL A 301 34.51 -11.69 -8.56
N GLY A 302 33.44 -12.43 -8.80
CA GLY A 302 32.48 -12.13 -9.86
C GLY A 302 31.81 -10.77 -9.64
N ALA A 303 32.06 -9.82 -10.52
CA ALA A 303 31.50 -8.47 -10.45
C ALA A 303 30.09 -8.38 -11.05
N THR A 304 29.26 -9.41 -10.90
CA THR A 304 28.06 -9.50 -11.76
C THR A 304 26.80 -8.94 -11.15
N ASP A 305 26.45 -9.12 -9.87
CA ASP A 305 25.25 -8.46 -9.32
C ASP A 305 25.36 -8.35 -7.79
N TYR A 306 25.44 -7.12 -7.27
CA TYR A 306 25.30 -6.87 -5.84
C TYR A 306 23.85 -6.47 -5.57
N MET A 307 23.06 -7.40 -5.03
CA MET A 307 21.69 -7.11 -4.61
C MET A 307 21.67 -6.62 -3.17
N CYS A 308 21.11 -5.42 -2.95
CA CYS A 308 20.71 -4.94 -1.64
C CYS A 308 19.19 -5.14 -1.49
N PRO A 309 18.71 -6.10 -0.68
CA PRO A 309 17.29 -6.44 -0.68
C PRO A 309 16.40 -5.41 0.02
N SER A 310 16.95 -4.56 0.91
CA SER A 310 16.11 -3.62 1.66
C SER A 310 15.63 -2.42 0.83
N SER A 311 16.15 -2.19 -0.37
CA SER A 311 15.86 -1.00 -1.18
C SER A 311 15.22 -1.23 -2.55
N MET A 312 14.97 -2.47 -2.98
CA MET A 312 14.46 -2.76 -4.34
C MET A 312 15.32 -2.14 -5.47
N VAL A 313 16.62 -1.89 -5.25
CA VAL A 313 17.51 -1.29 -6.27
C VAL A 313 18.61 -2.27 -6.64
N THR A 314 18.70 -2.60 -7.93
CA THR A 314 19.86 -3.27 -8.52
C THR A 314 21.05 -2.33 -8.47
N VAL A 315 22.12 -2.70 -7.74
CA VAL A 315 23.37 -1.95 -7.80
C VAL A 315 24.03 -2.26 -9.14
N VAL A 316 23.99 -1.29 -10.05
CA VAL A 316 24.53 -1.47 -11.40
C VAL A 316 26.05 -1.65 -11.32
N PRO A 317 26.61 -2.80 -11.73
CA PRO A 317 28.02 -3.14 -11.53
C PRO A 317 29.02 -2.13 -12.11
N GLY A 318 28.62 -1.39 -13.14
CA GLY A 318 29.46 -0.40 -13.81
C GLY A 318 29.91 0.79 -12.94
N LYS A 319 29.43 0.92 -11.70
CA LYS A 319 29.80 2.01 -10.78
C LYS A 319 30.46 1.54 -9.48
N CYS A 320 30.66 0.24 -9.29
CA CYS A 320 31.32 -0.31 -8.12
C CYS A 320 32.83 -0.40 -8.36
N LYS A 321 33.65 0.19 -7.48
CA LYS A 321 35.09 -0.11 -7.48
C LYS A 321 35.36 -1.22 -6.48
N LEU A 322 35.79 -2.36 -7.00
CA LEU A 322 36.28 -3.47 -6.20
C LEU A 322 37.81 -3.38 -6.08
N SER A 323 38.30 -3.44 -4.85
CA SER A 323 39.73 -3.61 -4.54
C SER A 323 39.90 -4.82 -3.65
N VAL A 324 40.87 -5.68 -3.98
CA VAL A 324 41.23 -6.83 -3.16
C VAL A 324 42.67 -6.68 -2.73
N LYS A 325 42.91 -6.67 -1.42
CA LYS A 325 44.25 -6.63 -0.84
C LYS A 325 44.38 -7.79 0.14
N HIS A 326 45.06 -8.85 -0.31
CA HIS A 326 45.28 -10.05 0.50
C HIS A 326 43.94 -10.72 0.86
N ARG A 327 43.60 -10.80 2.15
CA ARG A 327 42.31 -11.29 2.66
C ARG A 327 41.21 -10.23 2.68
N ARG A 328 41.52 -8.96 2.44
CA ARG A 328 40.55 -7.87 2.56
C ARG A 328 39.97 -7.50 1.22
N LEU A 329 38.65 -7.60 1.13
CA LEU A 329 37.85 -7.13 0.02
C LEU A 329 37.23 -5.78 0.38
N THR A 330 37.41 -4.80 -0.49
CA THR A 330 36.88 -3.44 -0.34
C THR A 330 35.98 -3.14 -1.52
N LEU A 331 34.70 -2.92 -1.23
CA LEU A 331 33.69 -2.51 -2.19
C LEU A 331 33.40 -1.03 -1.99
N HIS A 332 33.66 -0.22 -3.01
CA HIS A 332 33.15 1.14 -3.08
C HIS A 332 31.85 1.14 -3.87
N LEU A 333 30.77 1.44 -3.17
CA LEU A 333 29.45 1.58 -3.74
C LEU A 333 29.13 3.06 -3.88
N ARG A 334 29.03 3.54 -5.11
CA ARG A 334 28.72 4.94 -5.41
C ARG A 334 27.22 5.13 -5.58
N LYS A 335 26.65 6.02 -4.79
CA LYS A 335 25.24 6.41 -4.80
C LYS A 335 24.88 7.21 -6.04
N THR A 336 23.62 7.11 -6.49
CA THR A 336 23.06 8.02 -7.48
C THR A 336 21.98 8.95 -6.94
N SER A 337 21.29 8.59 -5.83
CA SER A 337 20.39 9.51 -5.11
C SER A 337 20.10 9.13 -3.65
N ASP A 338 19.68 10.09 -2.81
CA ASP A 338 19.34 9.94 -1.36
C ASP A 338 18.25 8.92 -1.05
N ALA A 339 17.38 8.66 -2.01
CA ALA A 339 16.25 7.75 -1.83
C ALA A 339 16.67 6.26 -1.79
N GLU A 340 17.82 5.91 -2.37
CA GLU A 340 18.24 4.52 -2.59
C GLU A 340 18.70 3.80 -1.30
N TRP A 341 19.13 4.53 -0.27
CA TRP A 341 19.81 3.93 0.91
C TRP A 341 19.16 4.26 2.26
N ARG A 342 17.96 4.86 2.29
CA ARG A 342 17.20 5.10 3.55
C ARG A 342 16.87 3.81 4.34
N PHE A 343 17.10 2.63 3.75
CA PHE A 343 16.78 1.32 4.30
C PHE A 343 18.01 0.50 4.75
N LEU A 344 19.21 1.09 4.76
CA LEU A 344 20.45 0.45 5.24
C LEU A 344 20.94 0.98 6.59
N LYS A 345 20.13 1.80 7.25
CA LYS A 345 20.26 2.03 8.70
C LYS A 345 19.59 0.84 9.40
N GLY A 346 20.32 -0.26 9.50
CA GLY A 346 19.90 -1.52 10.12
C GLY A 346 20.82 -2.63 9.68
#